data_AF-A0A7Z9XT91-F1
#
_entry.id   AF-A0A7Z9XT91-F1
#
_cell.length_a   1.000
_cell.length_b   1.000
_cell.length_c   1.000
_cell.angle_alpha   90.00
_cell.angle_beta   90.00
_cell.angle_gamma   90.00
#
_symmetry.space_group_name_H-M   'P 1'
#
loop_
_entity.id
_entity.type
_entity.pdbx_description
1 polymer ?
#
loop_
_entity_poly.entity_id
_entity_poly.type
_entity_poly.pdbx_seq_one_letter_code
_entity_poly.pdbx_strand_id
1 'polypeptide(L)'
;MADLKRLQRRLGHEFKDEPLLVQSLTHRSAGSRNNERLEFLGDAILGFEIAENLCRQHPNASEGELSRARAQLVKRETLADVARKLELGEYLILGTGELRSGGQTRDSILSDAVEAIIAAVF
;
A
#
# COMPACT_ATOMS: atom_id res chain seq x y z
N MET A 1 -0.73 -20.35 5.43
CA MET A 1 -0.80 -19.05 4.72
C MET A 1 -2.06 -18.36 5.19
N ALA A 2 -2.00 -17.06 5.51
CA ALA A 2 -3.18 -16.29 5.89
C ALA A 2 -4.27 -16.38 4.79
N ASP A 3 -5.54 -16.26 5.16
CA ASP A 3 -6.67 -16.40 4.22
C ASP A 3 -6.71 -15.20 3.25
N LEU A 4 -6.05 -15.33 2.09
CA LEU A 4 -6.05 -14.29 1.05
C LEU A 4 -7.46 -13.97 0.55
N LYS A 5 -8.43 -14.89 0.65
CA LYS A 5 -9.82 -14.58 0.30
C LYS A 5 -10.44 -13.61 1.30
N ARG A 6 -10.09 -13.69 2.58
CA ARG A 6 -10.49 -12.69 3.59
C ARG A 6 -9.92 -11.32 3.28
N LEU A 7 -8.64 -11.25 2.90
CA LEU A 7 -8.01 -9.99 2.49
C LEU A 7 -8.71 -9.40 1.26
N GLN A 8 -8.93 -10.19 0.21
CA GLN A 8 -9.62 -9.74 -1.01
C GLN A 8 -11.03 -9.18 -0.71
N ARG A 9 -11.78 -9.81 0.19
CA ARG A 9 -13.07 -9.28 0.68
C ARG A 9 -12.93 -7.93 1.38
N ARG A 10 -11.88 -7.73 2.19
CA ARG A 10 -11.61 -6.44 2.85
C ARG A 10 -11.19 -5.35 1.85
N LEU A 11 -10.42 -5.72 0.84
CA LEU A 11 -10.03 -4.83 -0.25
C LEU A 11 -11.20 -4.49 -1.18
N GLY A 12 -12.26 -5.31 -1.19
CA GLY A 12 -13.36 -5.17 -2.15
C GLY A 12 -12.94 -5.50 -3.58
N HIS A 13 -11.85 -6.27 -3.75
CA HIS A 13 -11.27 -6.61 -5.04
C HIS A 13 -10.86 -8.09 -5.07
N GLU A 14 -11.26 -8.80 -6.14
CA GLU A 14 -10.86 -10.18 -6.40
C GLU A 14 -9.77 -10.20 -7.48
N PHE A 15 -8.58 -10.63 -7.09
CA PHE A 15 -7.43 -10.76 -7.97
C PHE A 15 -7.58 -11.99 -8.86
N LYS A 16 -7.48 -11.78 -10.17
CA LYS A 16 -7.37 -12.89 -11.14
C LYS A 16 -6.00 -13.56 -11.07
N ASP A 17 -4.96 -12.80 -10.73
CA ASP A 17 -3.58 -13.26 -10.55
C ASP A 17 -3.22 -13.21 -9.06
N GLU A 18 -3.59 -14.27 -8.31
CA GLU A 18 -3.22 -14.41 -6.89
C GLU A 18 -1.70 -14.28 -6.65
N PRO A 19 -0.80 -14.82 -7.50
CA PRO A 19 0.63 -14.55 -7.40
C PRO A 19 1.02 -13.07 -7.37
N LEU A 20 0.28 -12.20 -8.06
CA LEU A 20 0.54 -10.75 -8.03
C LEU A 20 0.18 -10.14 -6.66
N LEU A 21 -0.94 -10.56 -6.06
CA LEU A 21 -1.30 -10.19 -4.69
C LEU A 21 -0.27 -10.70 -3.67
N VAL A 22 0.21 -11.94 -3.84
CA VAL A 22 1.27 -12.47 -2.97
C VAL A 22 2.54 -11.64 -3.10
N GLN A 23 2.90 -11.23 -4.31
CA GLN A 23 4.08 -10.40 -4.55
C GLN A 23 3.95 -9.02 -3.89
N SER A 24 2.78 -8.37 -3.95
CA SER A 24 2.57 -7.06 -3.29
C SER A 24 2.68 -7.12 -1.76
N LEU A 25 2.41 -8.29 -1.18
CA LEU A 25 2.56 -8.56 0.26
C LEU A 25 3.97 -9.03 0.67
N THR A 26 4.89 -9.22 -0.28
CA THR A 26 6.22 -9.79 -0.01
C THR A 26 7.27 -8.70 0.16
N HIS A 27 7.74 -8.51 1.39
CA HIS A 27 8.82 -7.57 1.69
C HIS A 27 10.17 -8.11 1.20
N ARG A 28 11.10 -7.22 0.84
CA ARG A 28 12.45 -7.57 0.34
C ARG A 28 13.25 -8.51 1.23
N SER A 29 13.00 -8.52 2.54
CA SER A 29 13.67 -9.44 3.47
C SER A 29 13.29 -10.91 3.25
N ALA A 30 12.18 -11.19 2.55
CA ALA A 30 11.74 -12.54 2.23
C ALA A 30 12.33 -13.09 0.92
N GLY A 31 12.85 -12.24 0.03
CA GLY A 31 13.46 -12.69 -1.22
C GLY A 31 13.54 -11.63 -2.32
N SER A 32 14.06 -12.03 -3.47
CA SER A 32 14.26 -11.18 -4.65
C SER A 32 12.97 -10.83 -5.40
N ARG A 33 11.96 -11.72 -5.36
CA ARG A 33 10.62 -11.43 -5.88
C ARG A 33 9.80 -10.77 -4.76
N ASN A 34 9.94 -9.46 -4.65
CA ASN A 34 9.33 -8.65 -3.61
C ASN A 34 8.45 -7.54 -4.19
N ASN A 35 7.94 -6.70 -3.30
CA ASN A 35 7.00 -5.63 -3.59
C ASN A 35 7.63 -4.29 -4.02
N GLU A 36 8.95 -4.09 -3.97
CA GLU A 36 9.58 -2.77 -4.18
C GLU A 36 9.25 -2.15 -5.56
N ARG A 37 9.14 -2.99 -6.60
CA ARG A 37 8.73 -2.51 -7.94
C ARG A 37 7.25 -2.14 -8.03
N LEU A 38 6.41 -2.83 -7.26
CA LEU A 38 4.97 -2.56 -7.19
C LEU A 38 4.74 -1.32 -6.32
N GLU A 39 5.42 -1.19 -5.18
CA GLU A 39 5.46 0.01 -4.34
C GLU A 39 5.78 1.25 -5.18
N PHE A 40 6.89 1.22 -5.93
CA PHE A 40 7.28 2.33 -6.81
C PHE A 40 6.18 2.74 -7.80
N LEU A 41 5.51 1.75 -8.43
CA LEU A 41 4.42 2.03 -9.35
C LEU A 41 3.17 2.54 -8.62
N GLY A 42 2.91 2.00 -7.43
CA GLY A 42 1.76 2.30 -6.60
C GLY A 42 1.77 3.70 -6.03
N ASP A 43 2.94 4.20 -5.60
CA ASP A 43 3.12 5.59 -5.18
C ASP A 43 2.75 6.57 -6.31
N ALA A 44 3.20 6.29 -7.54
CA ALA A 44 2.88 7.13 -8.69
C ALA A 44 1.37 7.12 -9.02
N ILE A 45 0.73 5.94 -8.99
CA ILE A 45 -0.72 5.80 -9.21
C ILE A 45 -1.49 6.54 -8.12
N LEU A 46 -1.19 6.28 -6.84
CA LEU A 46 -1.86 6.91 -5.71
C LEU A 46 -1.69 8.44 -5.75
N GLY A 47 -0.47 8.91 -6.03
CA GLY A 47 -0.16 10.33 -6.12
C GLY A 47 -0.96 11.04 -7.22
N PHE A 48 -1.17 10.38 -8.37
CA PHE A 48 -2.04 10.87 -9.44
C PHE A 48 -3.51 10.90 -9.02
N GLU A 49 -4.05 9.76 -8.55
CA GLU A 49 -5.46 9.62 -8.17
C GLU A 49 -5.87 10.64 -7.10
N ILE A 50 -5.02 10.85 -6.07
CA ILE A 50 -5.27 11.84 -5.03
C ILE A 50 -5.20 13.26 -5.59
N ALA A 51 -4.24 13.57 -6.47
CA ALA A 51 -4.13 14.89 -7.08
C ALA A 51 -5.36 15.22 -7.94
N GLU A 52 -5.77 14.30 -8.82
CA GLU A 52 -6.97 14.45 -9.65
C GLU A 52 -8.21 14.65 -8.78
N ASN A 53 -8.36 13.83 -7.74
CA ASN A 53 -9.49 13.90 -6.84
C ASN A 53 -9.57 15.24 -6.11
N LEU A 54 -8.43 15.73 -5.58
CA LEU A 54 -8.35 17.04 -4.91
C LEU A 54 -8.68 18.18 -5.86
N CYS A 55 -8.15 18.17 -7.09
CA CYS A 55 -8.47 19.18 -8.11
C CYS A 55 -9.97 19.23 -8.41
N ARG A 56 -10.62 18.07 -8.49
CA ARG A 56 -12.06 17.97 -8.75
C ARG A 56 -12.91 18.42 -7.56
N GLN A 57 -12.53 18.06 -6.34
CA GLN A 57 -13.29 18.42 -5.13
C GLN A 57 -13.10 19.87 -4.69
N HIS A 58 -11.94 20.46 -5.00
CA HIS A 58 -11.56 21.81 -4.57
C HIS A 58 -11.14 22.68 -5.76
N PRO A 59 -12.07 23.02 -6.68
CA PRO A 59 -11.75 23.71 -7.94
C PRO A 59 -11.17 25.13 -7.75
N ASN A 60 -11.35 25.73 -6.57
CA ASN A 60 -10.85 27.07 -6.24
C ASN A 60 -9.59 27.07 -5.36
N ALA A 61 -9.06 25.89 -4.99
CA ALA A 61 -7.86 25.81 -4.18
C ALA A 61 -6.62 26.16 -5.02
N SER A 62 -5.65 26.81 -4.39
CA SER A 62 -4.34 27.08 -4.99
C SER A 62 -3.51 25.79 -5.13
N GLU A 63 -2.53 25.81 -6.03
CA GLU A 63 -1.57 24.70 -6.20
C GLU A 63 -0.92 24.32 -4.85
N GLY A 64 -0.48 25.29 -4.06
CA GLY A 64 0.16 25.03 -2.77
C GLY A 64 -0.76 24.38 -1.73
N GLU A 65 -2.07 24.67 -1.76
CA GLU A 65 -3.06 24.00 -0.91
C GLU A 65 -3.26 22.55 -1.33
N LEU A 66 -3.42 22.31 -2.64
CA LEU A 66 -3.58 20.98 -3.21
C LEU A 66 -2.34 20.11 -2.95
N SER A 67 -1.14 20.65 -3.16
CA SER A 67 0.13 19.98 -2.92
C SER A 67 0.32 19.59 -1.45
N ARG A 68 -0.03 20.47 -0.51
CA ARG A 68 -0.01 20.15 0.93
C ARG A 68 -1.03 19.08 1.31
N ALA A 69 -2.26 19.18 0.79
CA ALA A 69 -3.31 18.21 1.05
C ALA A 69 -2.92 16.82 0.52
N ARG A 70 -2.43 16.75 -0.72
CA ARG A 70 -1.92 15.51 -1.31
C ARG A 70 -0.82 14.89 -0.45
N ALA A 71 0.19 15.68 -0.07
CA ALA A 71 1.29 15.20 0.76
C ALA A 71 0.80 14.63 2.11
N GLN A 72 -0.25 15.20 2.71
CA GLN A 72 -0.82 14.66 3.95
C GLN A 72 -1.62 13.35 3.75
N LEU A 73 -2.21 13.15 2.56
CA LEU A 73 -3.00 11.96 2.25
C LEU A 73 -2.14 10.78 1.82
N VAL A 74 -1.04 11.02 1.13
CA VAL A 74 -0.14 9.95 0.63
C VAL A 74 1.08 9.72 1.53
N LYS A 75 1.20 10.43 2.65
CA LYS A 75 2.32 10.20 3.58
C LYS A 75 2.25 8.82 4.22
N ARG A 76 3.43 8.31 4.54
CA ARG A 76 3.65 7.02 5.20
C ARG A 76 2.71 6.74 6.37
N GLU A 77 2.56 7.67 7.31
CA GLU A 77 1.74 7.44 8.51
C GLU A 77 0.27 7.23 8.15
N THR A 78 -0.24 8.00 7.18
CA THR A 78 -1.61 7.86 6.68
C THR A 78 -1.80 6.50 6.00
N LEU A 79 -0.84 6.06 5.19
CA LEU A 79 -0.91 4.77 4.51
C LEU A 79 -0.74 3.59 5.48
N ALA A 80 0.12 3.71 6.48
CA ALA A 80 0.26 2.73 7.55
C ALA A 80 -1.05 2.57 8.34
N ASP A 81 -1.78 3.66 8.58
CA ASP A 81 -3.10 3.59 9.22
C ASP A 81 -4.15 2.91 8.34
N VAL A 82 -4.11 3.10 7.02
CA VAL A 82 -4.93 2.33 6.07
C VAL A 82 -4.59 0.85 6.14
N ALA A 83 -3.30 0.50 6.13
CA ALA A 83 -2.83 -0.88 6.25
C ALA A 83 -3.31 -1.55 7.55
N ARG A 84 -3.29 -0.83 8.67
CA ARG A 84 -3.78 -1.31 9.97
C ARG A 84 -5.28 -1.57 9.96
N LYS A 85 -6.08 -0.67 9.37
CA LYS A 85 -7.53 -0.86 9.22
C LYS A 85 -7.87 -2.09 8.38
N LEU A 86 -7.02 -2.39 7.39
CA LEU A 86 -7.11 -3.59 6.55
C LEU A 86 -6.51 -4.85 7.20
N GLU A 87 -5.91 -4.73 8.39
CA GLU A 87 -5.18 -5.81 9.08
C GLU A 87 -4.03 -6.39 8.22
N LEU A 88 -3.39 -5.59 7.36
CA LEU A 88 -2.38 -6.08 6.40
C LEU A 88 -1.18 -6.75 7.05
N GLY A 89 -0.83 -6.36 8.27
CA GLY A 89 0.30 -6.95 9.01
C GLY A 89 0.21 -8.47 9.14
N GLU A 90 -1.00 -9.03 9.19
CA GLU A 90 -1.22 -10.49 9.28
C GLU A 90 -0.91 -11.24 7.97
N TYR A 91 -0.87 -10.53 6.85
CA TYR A 91 -0.70 -11.09 5.51
C TYR A 91 0.71 -10.86 4.94
N LEU A 92 1.52 -10.01 5.59
CA LEU A 92 2.87 -9.69 5.13
C LEU A 92 3.78 -10.92 5.16
N ILE A 93 4.54 -11.08 4.07
CA ILE A 93 5.55 -12.12 3.95
C ILE A 93 6.91 -11.46 4.23
N LEU A 94 7.46 -11.77 5.40
CA LEU A 94 8.71 -11.19 5.91
C LEU A 94 9.76 -12.29 6.10
N GLY A 95 11.03 -11.94 5.88
CA GLY A 95 12.15 -12.79 6.28
C GLY A 95 12.23 -12.93 7.81
N THR A 96 12.81 -14.03 8.29
CA THR A 96 12.83 -14.39 9.73
C THR A 96 13.37 -13.29 10.64
N GLY A 97 14.42 -12.57 10.22
CA GLY A 97 14.99 -11.47 11.01
C GLY A 97 14.04 -10.27 11.13
N GLU A 98 13.38 -9.92 10.03
CA GLU A 98 12.42 -8.81 9.98
C GLU A 98 11.14 -9.11 10.76
N LEU A 99 10.69 -10.36 10.70
CA LEU A 99 9.55 -10.82 11.50
C LEU A 99 9.85 -10.72 13.00
N ARG A 100 11.04 -11.18 13.42
CA ARG A 100 11.48 -11.13 14.84
C ARG A 100 11.62 -9.72 15.38
N SER A 101 11.96 -8.74 14.54
CA SER A 101 12.08 -7.33 14.94
C SER A 101 10.75 -6.57 14.90
N GLY A 102 9.63 -7.26 14.64
CA GLY A 102 8.30 -6.64 14.60
C GLY A 102 8.00 -5.90 13.29
N GLY A 103 8.65 -6.27 12.18
CA GLY A 103 8.44 -5.62 10.88
C GLY A 103 6.97 -5.56 10.43
N GLN A 104 6.15 -6.53 10.85
CA GLN A 104 4.72 -6.59 10.52
C GLN A 104 3.88 -5.43 11.08
N THR A 105 4.42 -4.64 12.02
CA THR A 105 3.76 -3.46 12.58
C THR A 105 4.44 -2.14 12.20
N ARG A 106 5.54 -2.19 11.44
CA ARG A 106 6.35 -1.00 11.11
C ARG A 106 5.67 -0.19 10.02
N ASP A 107 5.52 1.11 10.25
CA ASP A 107 4.84 2.04 9.35
C ASP A 107 5.37 2.01 7.93
N SER A 108 6.69 1.92 7.75
CA SER A 108 7.28 1.82 6.41
C SER A 108 6.83 0.55 5.68
N ILE A 109 6.94 -0.62 6.31
CA ILE A 109 6.58 -1.89 5.65
C ILE A 109 5.07 -1.92 5.34
N LEU A 110 4.26 -1.36 6.24
CA LEU A 110 2.81 -1.26 6.07
C LEU A 110 2.43 -0.30 4.94
N SER A 111 3.06 0.88 4.84
CA SER A 111 2.81 1.83 3.74
C SER A 111 3.22 1.24 2.40
N ASP A 112 4.40 0.63 2.33
CA ASP A 112 4.97 0.09 1.09
C ASP A 112 4.07 -1.03 0.53
N ALA A 113 3.48 -1.84 1.43
CA ALA A 113 2.51 -2.87 1.05
C ALA A 113 1.18 -2.30 0.52
N VAL A 114 0.71 -1.15 1.05
CA VAL A 114 -0.50 -0.50 0.53
C VAL A 114 -0.26 0.00 -0.89
N GLU A 115 0.85 0.68 -1.14
CA GLU A 115 1.23 1.14 -2.48
C GLU A 115 1.39 -0.04 -3.44
N ALA A 116 2.08 -1.10 -3.02
CA ALA A 116 2.23 -2.29 -3.84
C ALA A 116 0.90 -2.98 -4.17
N ILE A 117 -0.07 -2.98 -3.25
CA ILE A 117 -1.43 -3.50 -3.52
C ILE A 117 -2.16 -2.61 -4.52
N ILE A 118 -2.03 -1.28 -4.41
CA ILE A 118 -2.62 -0.34 -5.38
C ILE A 118 -2.11 -0.65 -6.79
N ALA A 119 -0.79 -0.83 -6.95
CA ALA A 119 -0.21 -1.21 -8.24
C ALA A 119 -0.67 -2.59 -8.74
N ALA A 120 -0.94 -3.54 -7.83
CA ALA A 120 -1.41 -4.87 -8.21
C ALA A 120 -2.89 -4.89 -8.65
N VAL A 121 -3.70 -3.92 -8.22
CA VAL A 121 -5.12 -3.79 -8.60
C VAL A 121 -5.29 -3.13 -9.97
N PHE A 122 -4.35 -2.27 -10.36
CA PHE A 122 -4.39 -1.47 -11.59
C PHE A 122 -3.99 -2.29 -12.83
#